data_AF-A0A8T5MJ92-F1
#
_entry.id   AF-A0A8T5MJ92-F1
#
_cell.length_a   1.000
_cell.length_b   1.000
_cell.length_c   1.000
_cell.angle_alpha   90.00
_cell.angle_beta   90.00
_cell.angle_gamma   90.00
#
_symmetry.space_group_name_H-M   'P 1'
#
loop_
_entity.id
_entity.type
_entity.pdbx_description
1 polymer ?
#
loop_
_entity_poly.entity_id
_entity_poly.type
_entity_poly.pdbx_seq_one_letter_code
_entity_poly.pdbx_strand_id
1 'polypeptide(L)'
;MESNVYVNGNLIGTFKKPEELIENIRELRRKGKISGQTNVSYDAGTHEIYVNTDAGRARRPLIVVSKGKVALKESHIEALKNNEMTWDDLVSMGIIEYIDSDEEENTYIAMKPDDLTKEHTHLEIDPIFMLGVCTAVLPFPEYNSAPRNTMGAGMAKQSLGLYSSNFKYRTDTRGHLLHYPHVSLVDSEIMRS
;
A
#
# COMPACT_ATOMS: atom_id res chain seq x y z
N MET A 1 -7.81 -10.69 31.76
CA MET A 1 -9.07 -10.09 31.29
C MET A 1 -9.43 -10.76 29.98
N GLU A 2 -10.69 -11.09 29.74
CA GLU A 2 -11.10 -11.63 28.44
C GLU A 2 -11.35 -10.47 27.48
N SER A 3 -10.97 -10.64 26.22
CA SER A 3 -11.17 -9.66 25.16
C SER A 3 -12.38 -10.06 24.31
N ASN A 4 -13.23 -9.09 23.96
CA ASN A 4 -14.36 -9.32 23.07
C ASN A 4 -13.88 -9.47 21.62
N VAL A 5 -14.48 -10.38 20.85
CA VAL A 5 -14.14 -10.62 19.45
C VAL A 5 -15.31 -10.22 18.57
N TYR A 6 -15.06 -9.26 17.68
CA TYR A 6 -16.02 -8.78 16.70
C TYR A 6 -15.61 -9.22 15.30
N VAL A 7 -16.58 -9.66 14.50
CA VAL A 7 -16.39 -9.94 13.07
C VAL A 7 -17.33 -9.04 12.27
N ASN A 8 -16.77 -8.13 11.48
CA ASN A 8 -17.53 -7.09 10.75
C ASN A 8 -18.54 -6.36 11.65
N GLY A 9 -18.14 -5.99 12.86
CA GLY A 9 -18.97 -5.31 13.86
C GLY A 9 -19.92 -6.20 14.68
N ASN A 10 -20.06 -7.49 14.37
CA ASN A 10 -20.88 -8.41 15.16
C ASN A 10 -20.07 -9.07 16.27
N LEU A 11 -20.55 -9.01 17.51
CA LEU A 11 -19.93 -9.71 18.64
C LEU A 11 -20.11 -11.22 18.47
N ILE A 12 -18.99 -11.96 18.35
CA ILE A 12 -19.00 -13.42 18.19
C ILE A 12 -18.74 -14.14 19.51
N GLY A 13 -17.90 -13.56 20.39
CA GLY A 13 -17.58 -14.16 21.68
C GLY A 13 -16.44 -13.46 22.40
N THR A 14 -15.86 -14.13 23.39
CA THR A 14 -14.70 -13.64 24.14
C THR A 14 -13.51 -14.57 24.02
N PHE A 15 -12.30 -14.02 24.14
CA PHE A 15 -11.05 -14.77 24.09
C PHE A 15 -10.10 -14.32 25.19
N LYS A 16 -9.43 -15.27 25.86
CA LYS A 16 -8.59 -14.97 27.03
C LYS A 16 -7.24 -14.35 26.71
N LYS A 17 -6.69 -14.63 25.52
CA LYS A 17 -5.33 -14.24 25.12
C LYS A 17 -5.37 -13.57 23.74
N PRO A 18 -5.65 -12.26 23.66
CA PRO A 18 -5.82 -11.57 22.38
C PRO A 18 -4.61 -11.72 21.45
N GLU A 19 -3.40 -11.58 21.98
CA GLU A 19 -2.14 -11.69 21.22
C GLU A 19 -2.00 -13.02 20.48
N GLU A 20 -2.34 -14.14 21.14
CA GLU A 20 -2.26 -15.47 20.55
C GLU A 20 -3.26 -15.64 19.39
N LEU A 21 -4.45 -15.06 19.51
CA LEU A 21 -5.46 -15.11 18.45
C LEU A 21 -5.03 -14.28 17.23
N ILE A 22 -4.51 -13.07 17.46
CA ILE A 22 -4.06 -12.16 16.39
C ILE A 22 -2.91 -12.80 15.63
N GLU A 23 -1.91 -13.32 16.33
CA GLU A 23 -0.75 -13.97 15.71
C GLU A 23 -1.16 -15.19 14.89
N ASN A 24 -2.09 -16.00 15.40
CA ASN A 24 -2.62 -17.16 14.69
C ASN A 24 -3.41 -16.75 13.42
N ILE A 25 -4.27 -15.74 13.50
CA ILE A 25 -5.00 -15.22 12.31
C ILE A 25 -4.01 -14.71 11.26
N ARG A 26 -3.01 -13.92 11.66
CA ARG A 26 -1.96 -13.42 10.75
C ARG A 26 -1.15 -14.56 10.14
N GLU A 27 -0.80 -15.57 10.91
CA GLU A 27 -0.05 -16.74 10.42
C GLU A 27 -0.88 -17.57 9.43
N LEU A 28 -2.18 -17.80 9.73
CA LEU A 28 -3.10 -18.47 8.81
C LEU A 28 -3.25 -17.69 7.50
N ARG A 29 -3.27 -16.35 7.57
CA ARG A 29 -3.32 -15.46 6.39
C ARG A 29 -2.07 -15.60 5.55
N ARG A 30 -0.89 -15.51 6.16
CA ARG A 30 0.42 -15.63 5.50
C ARG A 30 0.64 -17.02 4.88
N LYS A 31 0.02 -18.06 5.43
CA LYS A 31 0.03 -19.42 4.87
C LYS A 31 -1.02 -19.65 3.77
N GLY A 32 -1.85 -18.65 3.45
CA GLY A 32 -2.94 -18.77 2.48
C GLY A 32 -4.11 -19.67 2.94
N LYS A 33 -4.21 -19.98 4.23
CA LYS A 33 -5.32 -20.80 4.78
C LYS A 33 -6.60 -20.00 4.95
N ILE A 34 -6.47 -18.70 5.18
CA ILE A 34 -7.58 -17.74 5.15
C ILE A 34 -7.31 -16.70 4.06
N SER A 35 -8.35 -15.98 3.66
CA SER A 35 -8.24 -14.94 2.64
C SER A 35 -7.23 -13.86 3.05
N GLY A 36 -6.40 -13.42 2.11
CA GLY A 36 -5.54 -12.23 2.27
C GLY A 36 -6.34 -10.92 2.45
N GLN A 37 -7.67 -10.99 2.40
CA GLN A 37 -8.57 -9.86 2.70
C GLN A 37 -8.98 -9.77 4.16
N THR A 38 -8.67 -10.79 4.98
CA THR A 38 -8.95 -10.76 6.40
C THR A 38 -7.91 -9.89 7.10
N ASN A 39 -8.36 -8.83 7.77
CA ASN A 39 -7.51 -8.01 8.64
C ASN A 39 -7.93 -8.18 10.09
N VAL A 40 -6.98 -8.05 11.00
CA VAL A 40 -7.20 -8.20 12.44
C VAL A 40 -6.51 -7.08 13.20
N SER A 41 -7.28 -6.41 14.06
CA SER A 41 -6.78 -5.39 14.97
C SER A 41 -7.21 -5.69 16.41
N TYR A 42 -6.49 -5.08 17.35
CA TYR A 42 -6.69 -5.20 18.78
C TYR A 42 -6.56 -3.84 19.44
N ASP A 43 -7.63 -3.42 20.08
CA ASP A 43 -7.64 -2.23 20.92
C ASP A 43 -7.39 -2.64 22.37
N ALA A 44 -6.21 -2.27 22.88
CA ALA A 44 -5.80 -2.54 24.25
C ALA A 44 -6.57 -1.70 25.29
N GLY A 45 -7.15 -0.56 24.89
CA GLY A 45 -7.94 0.29 25.78
C GLY A 45 -9.30 -0.33 26.09
N THR A 46 -10.01 -0.78 25.05
CA THR A 46 -11.35 -1.41 25.18
C THR A 46 -11.29 -2.92 25.41
N HIS A 47 -10.12 -3.55 25.20
CA HIS A 47 -9.93 -5.00 25.21
C HIS A 47 -10.78 -5.69 24.13
N GLU A 48 -10.76 -5.15 22.91
CA GLU A 48 -11.58 -5.63 21.80
C GLU A 48 -10.71 -6.03 20.61
N ILE A 49 -11.04 -7.16 20.00
CA ILE A 49 -10.41 -7.68 18.79
C ILE A 49 -11.41 -7.50 17.65
N TYR A 50 -10.99 -6.83 16.59
CA TYR A 50 -11.79 -6.62 15.40
C TYR A 50 -11.22 -7.45 14.26
N VAL A 51 -12.07 -8.27 13.65
CA VAL A 51 -11.73 -9.06 12.47
C VAL A 51 -12.60 -8.57 11.31
N ASN A 52 -11.97 -7.90 10.36
CA ASN A 52 -12.64 -7.28 9.22
C ASN A 52 -12.41 -8.11 7.95
N THR A 53 -13.50 -8.39 7.24
CA THR A 53 -13.55 -9.18 6.00
C THR A 53 -14.48 -8.59 4.94
N ASP A 54 -15.09 -7.46 5.25
CA ASP A 54 -15.95 -6.69 4.37
C ASP A 54 -15.16 -6.02 3.23
N ALA A 55 -15.90 -5.71 2.16
CA ALA A 55 -15.37 -5.03 0.98
C ALA A 55 -15.50 -3.52 1.14
N GLY A 56 -14.62 -2.77 0.46
CA GLY A 56 -14.62 -1.30 0.46
C GLY A 56 -13.59 -0.66 1.39
N ARG A 57 -12.91 -1.45 2.23
CA ARG A 57 -11.79 -0.98 3.05
C ARG A 57 -10.58 -0.63 2.17
N ALA A 58 -9.98 0.53 2.45
CA ALA A 58 -8.69 0.90 1.90
C ALA A 58 -7.60 0.04 2.55
N ARG A 59 -6.76 -0.59 1.73
CA ARG A 59 -5.65 -1.43 2.17
C ARG A 59 -4.39 -1.06 1.43
N ARG A 60 -3.26 -1.12 2.10
CA ARG A 60 -1.94 -0.86 1.50
C ARG A 60 -1.05 -2.08 1.64
N PRO A 61 -0.30 -2.46 0.59
CA PRO A 61 0.65 -3.55 0.66
C PRO A 61 1.90 -3.12 1.44
N LEU A 62 2.37 -3.99 2.35
CA LEU A 62 3.60 -3.79 3.10
C LEU A 62 4.44 -5.05 3.06
N ILE A 63 5.77 -4.89 3.17
CA ILE A 63 6.70 -6.02 3.25
C ILE A 63 6.72 -6.52 4.69
N VAL A 64 6.51 -7.82 4.88
CA VAL A 64 6.52 -8.45 6.21
C VAL A 64 7.94 -8.46 6.77
N VAL A 65 8.06 -8.07 8.05
CA VAL A 65 9.31 -8.13 8.82
C VAL A 65 9.09 -9.00 10.04
N SER A 66 10.04 -9.88 10.35
CA SER A 66 10.03 -10.67 11.58
C SER A 66 11.37 -10.55 12.30
N LYS A 67 11.34 -10.01 13.53
CA LYS A 67 12.51 -9.89 14.41
C LYS A 67 13.69 -9.19 13.73
N GLY A 68 13.41 -8.13 12.97
CA GLY A 68 14.41 -7.35 12.22
C GLY A 68 14.91 -8.02 10.94
N LYS A 69 14.26 -9.08 10.46
CA LYS A 69 14.55 -9.70 9.17
C LYS A 69 13.41 -9.43 8.20
N VAL A 70 13.74 -8.82 7.07
CA VAL A 70 12.82 -8.58 5.96
C VAL A 70 12.52 -9.93 5.27
N ALA A 71 11.24 -10.20 5.00
CA ALA A 71 10.82 -11.43 4.31
C ALA A 71 11.23 -11.42 2.83
N LEU A 72 11.24 -10.24 2.21
CA LEU A 72 11.71 -10.03 0.85
C LEU A 72 13.24 -10.18 0.78
N LYS A 73 13.72 -10.97 -0.18
CA LYS A 73 15.13 -11.28 -0.40
C LYS A 73 15.51 -10.94 -1.84
N GLU A 74 16.80 -10.77 -2.09
CA GLU A 74 17.32 -10.49 -3.45
C GLU A 74 16.91 -11.56 -4.46
N SER A 75 16.86 -12.83 -4.06
CA SER A 75 16.41 -13.94 -4.93
C SER A 75 14.98 -13.75 -5.43
N HIS A 76 14.09 -13.16 -4.62
CA HIS A 76 12.73 -12.87 -5.05
C HIS A 76 12.71 -11.71 -6.07
N ILE A 77 13.57 -10.71 -5.87
CA ILE A 77 13.72 -9.57 -6.79
C ILE A 77 14.24 -10.03 -8.15
N GLU A 78 15.24 -10.93 -8.16
CA GLU A 78 15.75 -11.54 -9.39
C GLU A 78 14.68 -12.36 -10.11
N ALA A 79 13.91 -13.19 -9.37
CA ALA A 79 12.81 -13.96 -9.95
C ALA A 79 11.71 -13.07 -10.56
N LEU A 80 11.38 -11.94 -9.91
CA LEU A 80 10.44 -10.94 -10.46
C LEU A 80 10.99 -10.32 -11.76
N LYS A 81 12.27 -9.95 -11.79
CA LYS A 81 12.92 -9.39 -12.99
C LYS A 81 12.94 -10.39 -14.16
N ASN A 82 13.09 -11.68 -13.86
CA ASN A 82 13.10 -12.75 -14.85
C ASN A 82 11.69 -13.24 -15.25
N ASN A 83 10.62 -12.66 -14.69
CA ASN A 83 9.22 -13.11 -14.85
C ASN A 83 8.97 -14.57 -14.40
N GLU A 84 9.78 -15.09 -13.48
CA GLU A 84 9.60 -16.41 -12.87
C GLU A 84 8.63 -16.36 -11.67
N MET A 85 8.40 -15.16 -11.13
CA MET A 85 7.53 -14.89 -10.01
C MET A 85 6.68 -13.66 -10.32
N THR A 86 5.47 -13.62 -9.79
CA THR A 86 4.54 -12.50 -9.91
C THR A 86 4.32 -11.82 -8.55
N TRP A 87 3.69 -10.65 -8.57
CA TRP A 87 3.27 -9.97 -7.35
C TRP A 87 2.34 -10.84 -6.48
N ASP A 88 1.41 -11.55 -7.09
CA ASP A 88 0.44 -12.40 -6.38
C ASP A 88 1.14 -13.59 -5.70
N ASP A 89 2.26 -14.06 -6.25
CA ASP A 89 3.08 -15.09 -5.61
C ASP A 89 3.72 -14.56 -4.31
N LEU A 90 4.23 -13.33 -4.30
CA LEU A 90 4.77 -12.70 -3.08
C LEU A 90 3.71 -12.57 -1.98
N VAL A 91 2.49 -12.22 -2.38
CA VAL A 91 1.34 -12.13 -1.47
C VAL A 91 0.96 -13.52 -0.95
N SER A 92 0.91 -14.51 -1.83
CA SER A 92 0.57 -15.90 -1.48
C SER A 92 1.61 -16.58 -0.60
N MET A 93 2.89 -16.19 -0.74
CA MET A 93 4.00 -16.63 0.11
C MET A 93 4.06 -15.91 1.47
N GLY A 94 3.19 -14.91 1.69
CA GLY A 94 3.19 -14.09 2.91
C GLY A 94 4.42 -13.18 3.04
N ILE A 95 5.09 -12.85 1.92
CA ILE A 95 6.19 -11.88 1.88
C ILE A 95 5.62 -10.46 1.93
N ILE A 96 4.51 -10.25 1.21
CA ILE A 96 3.77 -9.00 1.17
C ILE A 96 2.39 -9.24 1.79
N GLU A 97 1.95 -8.34 2.65
CA GLU A 97 0.58 -8.38 3.18
C GLU A 97 -0.14 -7.05 3.02
N TYR A 98 -1.46 -7.14 2.80
CA TYR A 98 -2.33 -5.98 2.68
C TYR A 98 -2.89 -5.63 4.06
N ILE A 99 -2.48 -4.48 4.57
CA ILE A 99 -2.90 -3.94 5.87
C ILE A 99 -3.97 -2.89 5.65
N ASP A 100 -5.08 -2.97 6.40
CA ASP A 100 -6.08 -1.91 6.45
C ASP A 100 -5.77 -0.90 7.56
N SER A 101 -6.51 0.20 7.59
CA SER A 101 -6.30 1.27 8.57
C SER A 101 -6.45 0.80 10.02
N ASP A 102 -7.31 -0.17 10.30
CA ASP A 102 -7.52 -0.67 11.66
C ASP A 102 -6.37 -1.56 12.12
N GLU A 103 -5.89 -2.48 11.27
CA GLU A 103 -4.74 -3.33 11.59
C GLU A 103 -3.44 -2.53 11.65
N GLU A 104 -3.35 -1.42 10.89
CA GLU A 104 -2.19 -0.53 10.89
C GLU A 104 -1.85 0.02 12.29
N GLU A 105 -2.86 0.31 13.12
CA GLU A 105 -2.69 0.80 14.50
C GLU A 105 -1.89 -0.19 15.39
N ASN A 106 -1.89 -1.47 15.03
CA ASN A 106 -1.14 -2.52 15.72
C ASN A 106 0.14 -2.94 15.01
N THR A 107 0.58 -2.17 14.01
CA THR A 107 1.80 -2.42 13.27
C THR A 107 2.81 -1.32 13.54
N TYR A 108 4.08 -1.73 13.61
CA TYR A 108 5.21 -0.80 13.61
C TYR A 108 5.94 -0.91 12.28
N ILE A 109 5.88 0.15 11.47
CA ILE A 109 6.28 0.16 10.06
C ILE A 109 7.55 1.01 9.90
N ALA A 110 8.59 0.42 9.33
CA ALA A 110 9.80 1.14 8.96
C ALA A 110 9.62 1.81 7.60
N MET A 111 10.06 3.07 7.46
CA MET A 111 9.99 3.79 6.18
C MET A 111 11.13 3.43 5.23
N LYS A 112 12.30 3.10 5.78
CA LYS A 112 13.48 2.69 5.02
C LYS A 112 14.09 1.44 5.63
N PRO A 113 14.82 0.63 4.83
CA PRO A 113 15.57 -0.52 5.35
C PRO A 113 16.57 -0.16 6.44
N ASP A 114 17.14 1.05 6.39
CA ASP A 114 18.12 1.53 7.38
C ASP A 114 17.51 1.82 8.76
N ASP A 115 16.21 2.14 8.81
CA ASP A 115 15.48 2.43 10.04
C ASP A 115 15.02 1.14 10.76
N LEU A 116 15.32 -0.03 10.18
CA LEU A 116 14.78 -1.30 10.65
C LEU A 116 15.36 -1.70 12.00
N THR A 117 14.47 -1.95 12.96
CA THR A 117 14.79 -2.50 14.27
C THR A 117 14.12 -3.86 14.47
N LYS A 118 14.45 -4.55 15.57
CA LYS A 118 13.84 -5.85 15.90
C LYS A 118 12.35 -5.76 16.24
N GLU A 119 11.86 -4.57 16.56
CA GLU A 119 10.48 -4.29 16.97
C GLU A 119 9.57 -4.01 15.77
N HIS A 120 10.15 -3.68 14.62
CA HIS A 120 9.37 -3.43 13.41
C HIS A 120 8.70 -4.71 12.91
N THR A 121 7.44 -4.56 12.55
CA THR A 121 6.56 -5.60 12.01
C THR A 121 6.52 -5.60 10.49
N HIS A 122 6.73 -4.42 9.89
CA HIS A 122 6.60 -4.18 8.47
C HIS A 122 7.61 -3.18 7.97
N LEU A 123 7.82 -3.17 6.66
CA LEU A 123 8.64 -2.23 5.93
C LEU A 123 7.83 -1.68 4.75
N GLU A 124 7.89 -0.37 4.56
CA GLU A 124 7.29 0.31 3.41
C GLU A 124 8.00 -0.13 2.12
N ILE A 125 7.23 -0.31 1.03
CA ILE A 125 7.82 -0.69 -0.27
C ILE A 125 8.57 0.49 -0.86
N ASP A 126 7.90 1.63 -0.99
CA ASP A 126 8.50 2.90 -1.37
C ASP A 126 7.69 4.07 -0.76
N PRO A 127 8.34 5.04 -0.08
CA PRO A 127 7.66 6.21 0.49
C PRO A 127 6.89 7.07 -0.52
N ILE A 128 7.23 7.02 -1.82
CA ILE A 128 6.57 7.81 -2.87
C ILE A 128 5.08 7.45 -3.01
N PHE A 129 4.69 6.22 -2.64
CA PHE A 129 3.31 5.75 -2.73
C PHE A 129 2.34 6.46 -1.77
N MET A 130 2.86 7.26 -0.84
CA MET A 130 2.07 8.22 -0.08
C MET A 130 1.42 9.30 -0.97
N LEU A 131 2.04 9.62 -2.12
CA LEU A 131 1.56 10.62 -3.07
C LEU A 131 0.67 9.98 -4.14
N GLY A 132 -0.43 10.66 -4.47
CA GLY A 132 -1.25 10.28 -5.63
C GLY A 132 -0.57 10.60 -6.97
N VAL A 133 -1.05 9.99 -8.05
CA VAL A 133 -0.47 10.09 -9.41
C VAL A 133 -0.17 11.53 -9.85
N CYS A 134 -1.07 12.48 -9.60
CA CYS A 134 -0.85 13.87 -10.03
C CYS A 134 0.25 14.60 -9.24
N THR A 135 0.43 14.28 -7.97
CA THR A 135 1.48 14.87 -7.14
C THR A 135 2.80 14.17 -7.37
N ALA A 136 2.78 12.87 -7.63
CA ALA A 136 3.93 12.04 -7.97
C ALA A 136 4.65 12.46 -9.26
N VAL A 137 3.97 13.16 -10.18
CA VAL A 137 4.57 13.73 -11.40
C VAL A 137 5.41 14.98 -11.11
N LEU A 138 5.19 15.64 -9.96
CA LEU A 138 5.97 16.82 -9.61
C LEU A 138 7.41 16.39 -9.28
N PRO A 139 8.43 17.06 -9.84
CA PRO A 139 9.81 16.78 -9.46
C PRO A 139 10.07 17.32 -8.04
N PHE A 140 10.71 16.50 -7.20
CA PHE A 140 11.17 16.89 -5.86
C PHE A 140 10.09 17.53 -4.97
N PRO A 141 8.90 16.90 -4.80
CA PRO A 141 7.78 17.47 -4.05
C PRO A 141 8.14 17.75 -2.58
N GLU A 142 9.07 17.01 -2.00
CA GLU A 142 9.57 17.17 -0.62
C GLU A 142 10.33 18.48 -0.38
N TYR A 143 10.84 19.13 -1.44
CA TYR A 143 11.51 20.44 -1.34
C TYR A 143 10.54 21.61 -1.51
N ASN A 144 9.27 21.34 -1.79
CA ASN A 144 8.22 22.34 -1.97
C ASN A 144 7.31 22.39 -0.75
N SER A 145 6.66 23.54 -0.54
CA SER A 145 5.63 23.64 0.49
C SER A 145 4.37 22.87 0.08
N ALA A 146 3.65 22.31 1.06
CA ALA A 146 2.43 21.54 0.80
C ALA A 146 1.40 22.27 -0.10
N PRO A 147 1.12 23.59 0.07
CA PRO A 147 0.22 24.31 -0.83
C PRO A 147 0.69 24.33 -2.29
N ARG A 148 2.01 24.39 -2.53
CA ARG A 148 2.59 24.37 -3.88
C ARG A 148 2.41 23.01 -4.54
N ASN A 149 2.59 21.93 -3.78
CA ASN A 149 2.33 20.58 -4.27
C ASN A 149 0.85 20.39 -4.64
N THR A 150 -0.07 20.87 -3.80
CA THR A 150 -1.51 20.81 -4.08
C THR A 150 -1.89 21.61 -5.33
N MET A 151 -1.36 22.83 -5.48
CA MET A 151 -1.56 23.64 -6.69
C MET A 151 -0.99 22.96 -7.94
N GLY A 152 0.24 22.44 -7.84
CA GLY A 152 0.90 21.73 -8.93
C GLY A 152 0.08 20.52 -9.40
N ALA A 153 -0.39 19.69 -8.46
CA ALA A 153 -1.24 18.54 -8.77
C ALA A 153 -2.58 18.94 -9.41
N GLY A 154 -3.16 20.07 -9.00
CA GLY A 154 -4.37 20.64 -9.60
C GLY A 154 -4.14 21.14 -11.03
N MET A 155 -3.04 21.86 -11.24
CA MET A 155 -2.65 22.39 -12.55
C MET A 155 -2.21 21.31 -13.52
N ALA A 156 -1.58 20.23 -13.05
CA ALA A 156 -1.16 19.10 -13.90
C ALA A 156 -2.34 18.49 -14.67
N LYS A 157 -3.54 18.44 -14.07
CA LYS A 157 -4.77 17.94 -14.71
C LYS A 157 -5.31 18.87 -15.81
N GLN A 158 -4.87 20.13 -15.82
CA GLN A 158 -5.31 21.17 -16.76
C GLN A 158 -4.31 21.40 -17.89
N SER A 159 -3.13 20.76 -17.82
CA SER A 159 -2.08 20.87 -18.83
C SER A 159 -2.56 20.38 -20.21
N LEU A 160 -2.10 21.06 -21.25
CA LEU A 160 -2.37 20.68 -22.63
C LEU A 160 -1.32 19.67 -23.10
N GLY A 161 -1.76 18.66 -23.83
CA GLY A 161 -0.88 17.62 -24.35
C GLY A 161 -1.62 16.76 -25.37
N LEU A 162 -1.08 15.57 -25.62
CA LEU A 162 -1.81 14.55 -26.36
C LEU A 162 -2.73 13.81 -25.38
N TYR A 163 -4.03 14.06 -25.46
CA TYR A 163 -5.01 13.43 -24.56
C TYR A 163 -5.39 12.00 -24.99
N SER A 164 -5.22 11.66 -26.27
CA SER A 164 -5.49 10.31 -26.80
C SER A 164 -4.78 10.09 -28.13
N SER A 165 -4.35 8.85 -28.41
CA SER A 165 -3.68 8.49 -29.66
C SER A 165 -4.61 8.52 -30.89
N ASN A 166 -5.91 8.24 -30.71
CA ASN A 166 -6.89 8.20 -31.78
C ASN A 166 -7.71 9.50 -31.92
N PHE A 167 -7.20 10.63 -31.42
CA PHE A 167 -7.90 11.92 -31.42
C PHE A 167 -8.40 12.37 -32.80
N LYS A 168 -7.73 11.98 -33.89
CA LYS A 168 -8.11 12.30 -35.27
C LYS A 168 -9.46 11.72 -35.69
N TYR A 169 -9.87 10.62 -35.07
CA TYR A 169 -11.11 9.91 -35.39
C TYR A 169 -12.22 10.17 -34.36
N ARG A 170 -11.93 10.98 -33.32
CA ARG A 170 -12.83 11.22 -32.20
C ARG A 170 -13.50 12.58 -32.35
N THR A 171 -14.80 12.62 -32.05
CA THR A 171 -15.61 13.85 -32.00
C THR A 171 -15.94 14.20 -30.56
N ASP A 172 -14.97 14.78 -29.84
CA ASP A 172 -15.19 15.33 -28.50
C ASP A 172 -15.81 16.73 -28.57
N THR A 173 -16.68 17.08 -27.62
CA THR A 173 -17.31 18.42 -27.54
C THR A 173 -16.28 19.55 -27.46
N ARG A 174 -15.17 19.31 -26.75
CA ARG A 174 -14.02 20.23 -26.65
C ARG A 174 -12.75 19.40 -26.42
N GLY A 175 -11.77 19.58 -27.29
CA GLY A 175 -10.45 18.97 -27.16
C GLY A 175 -9.36 20.01 -27.42
N HIS A 176 -8.23 19.84 -26.75
CA HIS A 176 -7.05 20.68 -26.93
C HIS A 176 -5.87 19.79 -27.29
N LEU A 177 -5.02 20.23 -28.21
CA LEU A 177 -3.85 19.49 -28.66
C LEU A 177 -2.63 20.39 -28.64
N LEU A 178 -1.55 19.90 -28.04
CA LEU A 178 -0.24 20.53 -28.16
C LEU A 178 0.45 20.02 -29.44
N HIS A 179 0.82 20.92 -30.35
CA HIS A 179 1.40 20.54 -31.65
C HIS A 179 2.78 19.89 -31.55
N TYR A 180 3.64 20.40 -30.65
CA TYR A 180 5.01 19.93 -30.46
C TYR A 180 5.24 19.64 -28.97
N PRO A 181 4.76 18.50 -28.46
CA PRO A 181 5.01 18.10 -27.08
C PRO A 181 6.48 17.65 -26.91
N HIS A 182 7.08 18.02 -25.79
CA HIS A 182 8.38 17.52 -25.36
C HIS A 182 8.22 16.68 -24.10
N VAL A 183 9.11 15.69 -23.91
CA VAL A 183 9.25 14.99 -22.63
C VAL A 183 9.96 15.89 -21.62
N SER A 184 9.65 15.73 -20.34
CA SER A 184 10.33 16.48 -19.29
C SER A 184 11.83 16.15 -19.29
N LEU A 185 12.67 17.14 -18.98
CA LEU A 185 14.10 16.89 -18.78
C LEU A 185 14.39 16.20 -17.44
N VAL A 186 13.53 16.44 -16.45
CA VAL A 186 13.59 15.83 -15.12
C VAL A 186 12.24 15.19 -14.86
N ASP A 187 12.25 13.88 -14.66
CA ASP A 187 11.07 13.05 -14.42
C ASP A 187 11.19 12.30 -13.10
N SER A 188 10.04 12.01 -12.49
CA SER A 188 9.94 11.08 -11.37
C SER A 188 9.96 9.63 -11.86
N GLU A 189 10.29 8.69 -10.98
CA GLU A 189 10.28 7.26 -11.32
C GLU A 189 8.91 6.77 -11.78
N ILE A 190 7.83 7.39 -11.28
CA ILE A 190 6.45 7.08 -11.67
C ILE A 190 6.16 7.41 -13.14
N MET A 191 6.91 8.35 -13.75
CA MET A 191 6.76 8.66 -15.18
C MET A 191 7.65 7.82 -16.09
N ARG A 192 8.58 7.01 -15.54
CA ARG A 192 9.45 6.16 -16.34
C ARG A 192 8.71 4.89 -16.75
N SER A 193 8.36 4.80 -18.04
CA SER A 193 7.81 3.62 -18.69
C SER A 193 8.90 2.67 -19.18
#